data_AF-A0A846CI61-F1
#
_entry.id   AF-A0A846CI61-F1
#
_cell.length_a   1.000
_cell.length_b   1.000
_cell.length_c   1.000
_cell.angle_alpha   90.00
_cell.angle_beta   90.00
_cell.angle_gamma   90.00
#
_symmetry.space_group_name_H-M   'P 1'
#
loop_
_entity.id
_entity.type
_entity.pdbx_description
1 polymer ?
#
loop_
_entity_poly.entity_id
_entity_poly.type
_entity_poly.pdbx_seq_one_letter_code
_entity_poly.pdbx_strand_id
1 'polypeptide(L)'
;AEFFVQYRDEATQLEDIASFNAFTATVRADDRVERLRVSAPSLSLFSTVGVEPIAGRLPRPEELGQTAVISIKNFSSSPKVPIFLNSLPS
;
A
#
# COMPACT_ATOMS: atom_id res chain seq x y z
N ALA A 1 -10.73 9.32 -13.20
CA ALA A 1 -9.72 10.23 -12.60
C ALA A 1 -10.37 11.51 -12.04
N GLU A 2 -11.42 12.04 -12.66
CA GLU A 2 -12.10 13.29 -12.27
C GLU A 2 -12.46 13.38 -10.77
N PHE A 3 -13.08 12.35 -10.21
CA PHE A 3 -13.45 12.34 -8.78
C PHE A 3 -12.26 12.28 -7.80
N PHE A 4 -11.11 11.73 -8.20
CA PHE A 4 -9.95 11.60 -7.30
C PHE A 4 -9.38 12.97 -6.91
N VAL A 5 -9.22 13.86 -7.88
CA VAL A 5 -8.68 15.21 -7.64
C VAL A 5 -9.68 16.03 -6.82
N GLN A 6 -10.95 15.97 -7.18
CA GLN A 6 -12.00 16.67 -6.44
C GLN A 6 -12.04 16.24 -4.97
N TYR A 7 -12.08 14.94 -4.68
CA TYR A 7 -12.12 14.49 -3.29
C TYR A 7 -10.83 14.76 -2.53
N ARG A 8 -9.67 14.66 -3.19
CA ARG A 8 -8.39 14.98 -2.57
C ARG A 8 -8.28 16.47 -2.20
N ASP A 9 -8.79 17.35 -3.06
CA ASP A 9 -8.57 18.79 -2.93
C ASP A 9 -9.72 19.51 -2.20
N GLU A 10 -10.95 18.98 -2.22
CA GLU A 10 -12.15 19.64 -1.65
C GLU A 10 -12.73 18.96 -0.40
N ALA A 11 -12.39 17.70 -0.11
CA ALA A 11 -12.96 17.00 1.03
C ALA A 11 -12.21 17.33 2.32
N THR A 12 -12.82 18.14 3.18
CA THR A 12 -12.20 18.60 4.44
C THR A 12 -12.20 17.56 5.56
N GLN A 13 -12.92 16.44 5.38
CA GLN A 13 -13.04 15.36 6.38
C GLN A 13 -12.22 14.11 6.03
N LEU A 14 -11.67 14.03 4.81
CA LEU A 14 -10.90 12.87 4.37
C LEU A 14 -9.43 13.09 4.73
N GLU A 15 -8.86 12.17 5.49
CA GLU A 15 -7.46 12.21 5.91
C GLU A 15 -6.51 11.86 4.76
N ASP A 16 -6.88 10.88 3.94
CA ASP A 16 -6.10 10.46 2.77
C ASP A 16 -7.00 9.77 1.74
N ILE A 17 -6.57 9.78 0.47
CA ILE A 17 -7.23 9.08 -0.64
C ILE A 17 -6.19 8.37 -1.48
N ALA A 18 -6.50 7.12 -1.79
CA ALA A 18 -5.71 6.30 -2.69
C ALA A 18 -6.53 5.80 -3.88
N SER A 19 -5.85 5.65 -5.00
CA SER A 19 -6.37 4.93 -6.15
C SER A 19 -5.54 3.67 -6.37
N PHE A 20 -6.18 2.61 -6.83
CA PHE A 20 -5.48 1.42 -7.27
C PHE A 20 -6.25 0.75 -8.39
N ASN A 21 -5.53 0.05 -9.25
CA ASN A 21 -6.11 -0.95 -10.14
C ASN A 21 -5.52 -2.32 -9.80
N ALA A 22 -6.23 -3.38 -10.15
CA ALA A 22 -5.71 -4.74 -10.05
C ALA A 22 -5.86 -5.42 -11.40
N PHE A 23 -4.82 -6.14 -11.81
CA PHE A 23 -4.79 -6.82 -13.09
C PHE A 23 -3.90 -8.06 -12.99
N THR A 24 -3.85 -8.81 -14.09
CA THR A 24 -3.01 -9.99 -14.21
C THR A 24 -1.85 -9.68 -15.15
N ALA A 25 -0.62 -9.97 -14.72
CA ALA A 25 0.58 -9.79 -15.52
C ALA A 25 1.26 -11.14 -15.77
N THR A 26 1.74 -11.33 -17.00
CA THR A 26 2.59 -12.48 -17.35
C THR A 26 4.04 -12.09 -17.13
N VAL A 27 4.68 -12.71 -16.14
CA VAL A 27 6.09 -12.53 -15.82
C VAL A 27 6.87 -13.68 -16.43
N ARG A 28 7.94 -13.36 -17.15
CA ARG A 28 8.87 -14.35 -17.71
C ARG A 28 10.19 -14.21 -16.98
N ALA A 29 10.59 -15.28 -16.31
CA ALA A 29 11.95 -15.49 -15.81
C ALA A 29 12.65 -16.49 -16.73
N ASP A 30 13.96 -16.63 -16.56
CA ASP A 30 14.80 -17.44 -17.47
C ASP A 30 14.33 -18.90 -17.59
N ASP A 31 13.82 -19.49 -16.50
CA ASP A 31 13.41 -20.89 -16.43
C ASP A 31 11.88 -21.09 -16.41
N ARG A 32 11.09 -20.02 -16.30
CA ARG A 32 9.64 -20.13 -16.09
C ARG A 32 8.83 -18.93 -16.54
N VAL A 33 7.58 -19.20 -16.90
CA VAL A 33 6.57 -18.17 -17.16
C VAL A 33 5.47 -18.30 -16.14
N GLU A 34 5.21 -17.23 -15.40
CA GLU A 34 4.20 -17.16 -14.35
C GLU A 34 3.17 -16.09 -14.66
N ARG A 35 1.96 -16.32 -14.17
CA ARG A 35 0.87 -15.34 -14.26
C ARG A 35 0.54 -14.85 -12.85
N LEU A 36 0.93 -13.61 -12.58
CA LEU A 36 0.81 -12.99 -11.27
C LEU A 36 -0.39 -12.04 -11.23
N ARG A 37 -1.07 -12.01 -10.10
CA ARG A 37 -2.00 -10.92 -9.78
C ARG A 37 -1.21 -9.76 -9.22
N VAL A 38 -1.33 -8.60 -9.85
CA VAL A 38 -0.58 -7.39 -9.51
C VAL A 38 -1.53 -6.21 -9.34
N SER A 39 -1.03 -5.14 -8.73
CA SER A 39 -1.75 -3.88 -8.58
C SER A 39 -0.80 -2.73 -8.85
N ALA A 40 -1.29 -1.64 -9.47
CA ALA A 40 -0.58 -0.38 -9.55
C ALA A 40 -1.34 0.68 -8.72
N PRO A 41 -1.03 0.78 -7.41
CA PRO A 41 -1.63 1.77 -6.54
C PRO A 41 -0.90 3.13 -6.59
N SER A 42 -1.59 4.21 -6.20
CA SER A 42 -0.95 5.45 -5.80
C SER A 42 -0.15 5.27 -4.51
N LEU A 43 0.90 6.08 -4.30
CA LEU A 43 1.72 6.00 -3.08
C LEU A 43 0.92 6.20 -1.79
N SER A 44 -0.12 7.02 -1.84
CA SER A 44 -1.04 7.25 -0.73
C SER A 44 -1.73 5.97 -0.24
N LEU A 45 -1.82 4.90 -1.05
CA LEU A 45 -2.41 3.65 -0.57
C LEU A 45 -1.68 3.14 0.68
N PHE A 46 -0.35 3.25 0.71
CA PHE A 46 0.44 2.71 1.80
C PHE A 46 0.24 3.47 3.12
N SER A 47 0.11 4.81 3.06
CA SER A 47 -0.24 5.63 4.22
C SER A 47 -1.69 5.41 4.64
N THR A 48 -2.62 5.41 3.69
CA THR A 48 -4.06 5.21 3.93
C THR A 48 -4.34 3.91 4.70
N VAL A 49 -3.60 2.83 4.44
CA VAL A 49 -3.79 1.53 5.12
C VAL A 49 -2.76 1.24 6.21
N GLY A 50 -1.91 2.19 6.56
CA GLY A 50 -0.92 2.06 7.65
C GLY A 50 0.09 0.94 7.43
N VAL A 51 0.56 0.73 6.19
CA VAL A 51 1.50 -0.35 5.88
C VAL A 51 2.90 -0.02 6.41
N GLU A 52 3.46 -0.94 7.17
CA GLU A 52 4.86 -0.93 7.58
C GLU A 52 5.64 -2.03 6.84
N PRO A 53 6.74 -1.68 6.13
CA PRO A 53 7.53 -2.67 5.42
C PRO A 53 8.32 -3.56 6.39
N ILE A 54 8.19 -4.88 6.25
CA ILE A 54 8.96 -5.87 7.03
C ILE A 54 10.46 -5.78 6.69
N ALA A 55 10.78 -5.45 5.43
CA ALA A 55 12.14 -5.27 4.96
C ALA A 55 12.21 -4.10 3.97
N GLY A 56 13.31 -3.35 4.02
CA GLY A 56 13.53 -2.20 3.13
C GLY A 56 12.68 -0.99 3.52
N ARG A 57 12.06 -0.35 2.53
CA ARG A 57 11.24 0.86 2.68
C ARG A 57 10.13 0.92 1.64
N LEU A 58 9.15 1.79 1.87
CA LEU A 58 8.13 2.11 0.86
C LEU A 58 8.73 2.88 -0.34
N PRO A 59 8.13 2.78 -1.54
CA PRO A 59 8.58 3.52 -2.73
C PRO A 59 8.41 5.03 -2.57
N ARG A 60 9.28 5.79 -3.23
CA ARG A 60 9.19 7.25 -3.32
C ARG A 60 8.64 7.71 -4.67
N PRO A 61 8.14 8.96 -4.79
CA PRO A 61 7.60 9.48 -6.05
C PRO A 61 8.54 9.34 -7.25
N GLU A 62 9.85 9.54 -7.05
CA GLU A 62 10.86 9.44 -8.09
C GLU A 62 11.12 8.01 -8.59
N GLU A 63 10.58 7.00 -7.91
CA GLU A 63 10.82 5.58 -8.19
C GLU A 63 9.60 4.89 -8.81
N LEU A 64 8.54 5.66 -9.07
CA LEU A 64 7.31 5.16 -9.64
C LEU A 64 7.57 4.53 -11.03
N GLY A 65 7.14 3.27 -11.17
CA GLY A 65 7.34 2.48 -12.39
C GLY A 65 8.64 1.67 -12.45
N GLN A 66 9.58 1.89 -11.52
CA GLN A 66 10.83 1.12 -11.44
C GLN A 66 10.92 0.24 -10.18
N THR A 67 10.08 0.51 -9.18
CA THR A 67 10.05 -0.22 -7.92
C THR A 67 8.75 -0.99 -7.76
N ALA A 68 8.82 -2.19 -7.18
CA ALA A 68 7.67 -3.01 -6.83
C ALA A 68 7.66 -3.31 -5.33
N VAL A 69 6.46 -3.34 -4.74
CA VAL A 69 6.25 -3.84 -3.38
C VAL A 69 5.74 -5.27 -3.47
N ILE A 70 6.40 -6.18 -2.76
CA ILE A 70 6.06 -7.61 -2.76
C ILE A 70 5.41 -7.95 -1.43
N SER A 71 4.20 -8.47 -1.47
CA SER A 71 3.55 -9.04 -0.30
C SER A 71 4.02 -10.48 -0.11
N ILE A 72 4.49 -10.81 1.10
CA ILE A 72 4.78 -12.18 1.49
C ILE A 72 3.60 -12.76 2.25
N LYS A 73 3.30 -14.04 2.01
CA LYS A 73 2.26 -14.74 2.75
C LYS A 73 2.77 -15.07 4.15
N ASN A 74 2.64 -14.13 5.09
CA ASN A 74 2.72 -14.43 6.52
C ASN A 74 1.31 -14.78 7.01
N PHE A 75 1.04 -16.05 7.26
CA PHE A 75 -0.18 -16.46 7.94
C PHE A 75 -0.04 -16.13 9.43
N SER A 76 -0.60 -15.01 9.87
CA SER A 76 -0.85 -14.77 11.29
C SER A 76 -2.26 -14.18 11.45
N SER A 77 -3.21 -15.05 11.72
CA SER A 77 -4.54 -14.70 12.22
C SER A 77 -4.41 -14.13 13.63
N SER A 78 -4.28 -12.81 13.77
CA SER A 78 -4.61 -12.08 15.00
C SER A 78 -4.82 -10.61 14.68
N PRO A 79 -5.98 -10.02 15.05
CA PRO A 79 -6.13 -8.57 15.04
C PRO A 79 -5.32 -8.02 16.23
N LYS A 80 -4.31 -7.18 15.98
CA LYS A 80 -3.69 -6.38 17.03
C LYS A 80 -4.10 -4.92 16.83
N VAL A 81 -5.19 -4.56 17.48
CA VAL A 81 -5.57 -3.18 17.81
C VAL A 81 -5.51 -3.10 19.35
N PRO A 82 -5.13 -1.99 20.00
CA PRO A 82 -3.95 -1.15 19.86
C PRO A 82 -3.16 -1.10 21.21
N ILE A 83 -1.88 -0.76 21.20
CA ILE A 83 -1.19 -0.43 22.47
C ILE A 83 -1.53 1.03 22.82
N PHE A 84 -2.53 1.22 23.69
CA PHE A 84 -2.68 2.46 24.45
C PHE A 84 -1.58 2.49 25.52
N LEU A 85 -0.54 3.32 25.33
CA LEU A 85 0.30 3.75 26.44
C LEU A 85 -0.37 4.96 27.10
N ASN A 86 -1.32 4.68 28.00
CA ASN A 86 -1.67 5.66 29.03
C ASN A 86 -0.50 5.73 30.02
N SER A 87 0.30 6.78 29.94
CA SER A 87 1.04 7.26 31.11
C SER A 87 0.12 8.15 31.93
N LEU A 88 -0.49 7.60 32.98
CA LEU A 88 -1.08 8.41 34.04
C LEU A 88 0.04 8.84 35.01
N PRO A 89 0.13 10.13 35.39
CA PRO A 89 1.11 10.59 36.37
C PRO A 89 0.68 10.21 37.80
N SER A 90 1.65 9.94 38.66
CA SER A 90 1.52 10.04 40.12
C SER A 90 2.39 11.20 40.59
#